data_AF-A0A132NL24-F1
#
_entry.id   AF-A0A132NL24-F1
#
_cell.length_a   1.000
_cell.length_b   1.000
_cell.length_c   1.000
_cell.angle_alpha   90.00
_cell.angle_beta   90.00
_cell.angle_gamma   90.00
#
_symmetry.space_group_name_H-M   'P 1'
#
loop_
_entity.id
_entity.type
_entity.pdbx_description
1 polymer ?
#
loop_
_entity_poly.entity_id
_entity_poly.type
_entity_poly.pdbx_seq_one_letter_code
_entity_poly.pdbx_strand_id
1 'polypeptide(L)' 'MPRSRPPYPPEFRRQMVELVRSGRTPEELAREFEPSAQAIRNWVRQADVDEG' A
#
# COMPACT_ATOMS: atom_id res chain seq x y z
N MET A 1 3.84 -8.17 23.37
CA MET A 1 2.47 -8.19 22.83
C MET A 1 2.52 -8.81 21.44
N PRO A 2 1.73 -9.84 21.12
CA PRO A 2 1.85 -10.55 19.85
C PRO A 2 1.49 -9.58 18.73
N ARG A 3 2.37 -9.45 17.73
CA ARG A 3 2.25 -8.53 16.59
C ARG A 3 0.90 -8.75 15.96
N SER A 4 -0.01 -7.80 16.16
CA SER A 4 -1.28 -7.72 15.45
C SER A 4 -0.97 -7.92 13.98
N ARG A 5 -1.48 -9.01 13.42
CA ARG A 5 -1.33 -9.33 11.99
C ARG A 5 -1.62 -8.03 11.24
N PRO A 6 -0.72 -7.57 10.36
CA PRO A 6 -1.02 -6.40 9.57
C PRO A 6 -2.39 -6.63 8.92
N PRO A 7 -3.36 -5.70 9.06
CA PRO A 7 -4.73 -5.92 8.60
C PRO A 7 -4.82 -6.24 7.10
N TYR A 8 -3.76 -5.93 6.36
CA TYR A 8 -3.61 -6.18 4.94
C TYR A 8 -2.47 -7.16 4.68
N PRO A 9 -2.71 -8.24 3.92
CA PRO A 9 -1.67 -9.17 3.47
C PRO A 9 -0.54 -8.44 2.73
N PRO A 10 0.72 -8.91 2.81
CA PRO A 10 1.83 -8.31 2.11
C PRO A 10 1.64 -8.32 0.58
N GLU A 11 1.00 -9.35 0.02
CA GLU A 11 0.69 -9.44 -1.40
C GLU A 11 -0.25 -8.31 -1.84
N PHE A 12 -1.27 -8.03 -1.02
CA PHE A 12 -2.21 -6.94 -1.29
C PHE A 12 -1.51 -5.58 -1.27
N ARG A 13 -0.64 -5.34 -0.29
CA ARG A 13 0.15 -4.10 -0.22
C ARG A 13 1.03 -3.93 -1.46
N ARG A 14 1.70 -4.99 -1.90
CA ARG A 14 2.52 -4.98 -3.11
C ARG A 14 1.68 -4.64 -4.35
N GLN A 15 0.50 -5.25 -4.51
CA GLN A 15 -0.40 -4.90 -5.60
C GLN A 15 -0.78 -3.42 -5.60
N MET A 16 -1.09 -2.84 -4.44
CA MET A 16 -1.40 -1.41 -4.32
C MET A 16 -0.22 -0.52 -4.69
N VAL A 17 1.00 -0.90 -4.28
CA VAL A 17 2.23 -0.19 -4.66
C VAL A 17 2.47 -0.27 -6.16
N GLU A 18 2.33 -1.44 -6.78
CA GLU A 18 2.49 -1.63 -8.22
C GLU A 18 1.50 -0.79 -9.03
N LEU A 19 0.24 -0.70 -8.56
CA LEU A 19 -0.78 0.16 -9.19
C LEU A 19 -0.41 1.65 -9.10
N VAL A 20 0.14 2.10 -7.96
CA VAL A 20 0.62 3.49 -7.84
C VAL A 20 1.80 3.74 -8.77
N ARG A 21 2.75 2.79 -8.83
CA ARG A 21 3.92 2.87 -9.72
C ARG A 21 3.53 2.82 -11.21
N SER A 22 2.42 2.15 -11.56
CA SER A 22 1.85 2.18 -12.90
C SER A 22 1.12 3.49 -13.25
N GLY A 23 1.12 4.49 -12.35
CA GLY A 23 0.56 5.82 -12.58
C GLY A 23 -0.82 6.07 -11.96
N ARG A 24 -1.37 5.15 -11.17
CA ARG A 24 -2.62 5.40 -10.41
C ARG A 24 -2.32 6.25 -9.18
N THR A 25 -3.30 7.06 -8.76
CA THR A 25 -3.15 7.83 -7.53
C THR A 25 -3.61 7.03 -6.30
N PRO A 26 -2.95 7.20 -5.13
CA PRO A 26 -3.42 6.61 -3.88
C PRO A 26 -4.87 7.00 -3.53
N GLU A 27 -5.32 8.19 -3.93
CA GLU A 27 -6.71 8.63 -3.76
C GLU A 27 -7.73 7.84 -4.58
N GLU A 28 -7.42 7.51 -5.83
CA GLU A 28 -8.29 6.66 -6.66
C GLU A 28 -8.36 5.25 -6.08
N LEU A 29 -7.21 4.69 -5.72
CA LEU A 29 -7.16 3.36 -5.10
C LEU A 29 -7.91 3.33 -3.76
N ALA A 30 -7.90 4.39 -2.97
CA ALA A 30 -8.67 4.45 -1.73
C ALA A 30 -10.19 4.59 -1.92
N ARG A 31 -10.64 4.95 -3.14
CA ARG A 31 -12.08 4.97 -3.49
C ARG A 31 -12.55 3.60 -3.98
N GLU A 32 -11.68 2.87 -4.65
CA GLU A 32 -11.97 1.55 -5.24
C GLU A 32 -11.70 0.39 -4.26
N PHE A 33 -10.80 0.59 -3.31
CA PHE A 33 -10.38 -0.42 -2.35
C PHE A 33 -10.58 0.07 -0.90
N GLU A 34 -10.60 -0.89 0.03
CA GLU A 34 -10.78 -0.61 1.47
C GLU A 34 -9.68 0.24 2.16
N PRO A 35 -8.37 0.15 1.81
CA PRO A 35 -7.36 0.94 2.52
C PRO A 35 -7.42 2.42 2.15
N SER A 36 -7.15 3.27 3.14
CA SER A 36 -7.07 4.71 2.92
C SER A 36 -5.88 5.10 2.05
N ALA A 37 -5.98 6.25 1.38
CA ALA A 37 -4.91 6.80 0.54
C ALA A 37 -3.61 6.99 1.34
N GLN A 38 -3.73 7.32 2.63
CA GLN A 38 -2.58 7.44 3.53
C GLN A 38 -1.88 6.10 3.75
N ALA A 39 -2.63 5.00 3.94
CA ALA A 39 -2.04 3.67 4.10
C ALA A 39 -1.26 3.26 2.84
N ILE A 40 -1.85 3.51 1.67
CA ILE A 40 -1.23 3.23 0.37
C ILE A 40 0.06 4.03 0.20
N ARG A 41 0.05 5.35 0.49
CA ARG A 41 1.26 6.20 0.45
C ARG A 41 2.37 5.68 1.35
N ASN A 42 2.02 5.21 2.55
CA ASN A 42 3.00 4.65 3.48
C ASN A 42 3.62 3.35 2.93
N TRP A 43 2.84 2.51 2.25
CA TRP A 43 3.37 1.29 1.62
C TRP A 43 4.28 1.59 0.44
N VAL A 44 3.93 2.58 -0.40
CA VAL A 44 4.80 3.02 -1.51
C VAL A 44 6.14 3.51 -0.96
N ARG A 45 6.10 4.39 0.05
CA ARG A 45 7.33 4.87 0.70
C ARG A 45 8.17 3.74 1.30
N GLN A 46 7.53 2.74 1.91
CA GLN A 46 8.24 1.58 2.44
C GLN A 46 8.87 0.74 1.33
N ALA A 47 8.16 0.54 0.21
CA ALA A 47 8.68 -0.20 -0.93
C ALA A 47 9.89 0.50 -1.58
N ASP A 48 9.87 1.83 -1.66
CA ASP A 48 11.02 2.60 -2.16
C ASP A 48 12.24 2.49 -1.24
N VAL A 49 12.03 2.35 0.08
CA VAL A 49 13.12 2.11 1.05
C VAL A 49 13.61 0.67 0.98
N ASP A 50 12.74 -0.31 0.73
CA ASP A 50 13.13 -1.72 0.65
C ASP A 50 13.87 -2.06 -0.67
N GLU A 51 13.70 -1.25 -1.72
CA GLU A 51 14.33 -1.42 -3.04
C GLU A 51 15.64 -0.64 -3.22
N GLY A 52 15.91 0.35 -2.35
CA GLY A 52 17.14 1.16 -2.36
C GLY A 52 18.22 0.66 -1.42
#